data_AF-A0A970RQ65-F1
#
_entry.id   AF-A0A970RQ65-F1
#
_cell.length_a   1.000
_cell.length_b   1.000
_cell.length_c   1.000
_cell.angle_alpha   90.00
_cell.angle_beta   90.00
_cell.angle_gamma   90.00
#
_symmetry.space_group_name_H-M   'P 1'
#
loop_
_entity.id
_entity.type
_entity.pdbx_description
1 polymer ?
#
loop_
_entity_poly.entity_id
_entity_poly.type
_entity_poly.pdbx_seq_one_letter_code
_entity_poly.pdbx_strand_id
1 'polypeptide(L)'
;INGLKIEKMGSLAHFIQDRRIPMEMCLTSNVGTGAAADYASHPFIVFFRNNFRVFLCADNRLMSETNMTREMEIATEQYGLTIRDLEKITVNAMKSAFLHHTEKIRIIFDVIKRGYADIRKEFGLTD
;
A
#
# COMPACT_ATOMS: atom_id res chain seq x y z
N ILE A 1 7.76 -12.26 -11.50
CA ILE A 1 8.83 -11.88 -10.53
C ILE A 1 9.85 -11.03 -11.29
N ASN A 2 9.78 -9.70 -11.22
CA ASN A 2 10.83 -8.85 -11.81
C ASN A 2 12.00 -8.79 -10.82
N GLY A 3 12.87 -9.80 -10.90
CA GLY A 3 14.05 -10.01 -10.04
C GLY A 3 15.27 -9.17 -10.40
N LEU A 4 15.09 -7.89 -10.73
CA LEU A 4 16.19 -7.03 -11.21
C LEU A 4 16.97 -6.33 -10.09
N LYS A 5 16.52 -6.40 -8.84
CA LYS A 5 17.22 -5.77 -7.70
C LYS A 5 17.22 -6.70 -6.48
N ILE A 6 18.39 -7.21 -6.14
CA ILE A 6 18.61 -7.93 -4.88
C ILE A 6 18.84 -6.88 -3.79
N GLU A 7 17.84 -6.69 -2.95
CA GLU A 7 17.93 -5.76 -1.82
C GLU A 7 18.48 -6.49 -0.59
N LYS A 8 19.61 -6.02 -0.06
CA LYS A 8 20.15 -6.58 1.18
C LYS A 8 19.36 -6.05 2.37
N MET A 9 18.53 -6.90 2.98
CA MET A 9 17.79 -6.53 4.18
C MET A 9 18.67 -6.64 5.43
N GLY A 10 18.70 -5.56 6.22
CA GLY A 10 19.39 -5.53 7.51
C GLY A 10 18.54 -6.13 8.63
N SER A 11 19.14 -6.31 9.80
CA SER A 11 18.47 -6.85 11.00
C SER A 11 17.22 -6.04 11.39
N LEU A 12 17.25 -4.72 11.24
CA LEU A 12 16.09 -3.86 11.49
C LEU A 12 14.95 -4.12 10.49
N ALA A 13 15.27 -4.30 9.21
CA ALA A 13 14.25 -4.59 8.19
C ALA A 13 13.57 -5.93 8.47
N HIS A 14 14.34 -6.95 8.87
CA HIS A 14 13.80 -8.24 9.32
C HIS A 14 12.91 -8.08 10.56
N PHE A 15 13.35 -7.32 11.57
CA PHE A 15 12.52 -7.05 12.75
C PHE A 15 11.17 -6.39 12.40
N ILE A 16 11.19 -5.36 11.53
CA ILE A 16 9.99 -4.68 11.04
C ILE A 16 9.07 -5.66 10.31
N GLN A 17 9.64 -6.47 9.40
CA GLN A 17 8.91 -7.44 8.62
C GLN A 17 8.29 -8.54 9.50
N ASP A 18 9.05 -9.15 10.39
CA ASP A 18 8.63 -10.26 11.25
C ASP A 18 7.57 -9.84 12.25
N ARG A 19 7.74 -8.65 12.85
CA ARG A 19 6.75 -8.06 13.77
C ARG A 19 5.60 -7.39 13.05
N ARG A 20 5.61 -7.39 11.72
CA ARG A 20 4.59 -6.79 10.86
C ARG A 20 4.31 -5.33 11.25
N ILE A 21 5.37 -4.58 11.58
CA ILE A 21 5.28 -3.16 11.95
C ILE A 21 4.71 -2.39 10.74
N PRO A 22 3.65 -1.59 10.95
CA PRO A 22 3.03 -0.84 9.86
C PRO A 22 3.98 0.24 9.32
N MET A 23 4.02 0.36 8.00
CA MET A 23 4.72 1.42 7.30
C MET A 23 3.72 2.18 6.42
N GLU A 24 3.34 3.36 6.88
CA GLU A 24 2.52 4.29 6.12
C GLU A 24 3.42 5.05 5.13
N MET A 25 3.00 5.12 3.87
CA MET A 25 3.76 5.79 2.81
C MET A 25 2.87 6.72 2.00
N CYS A 26 3.41 7.90 1.67
CA CYS A 26 2.66 8.97 1.04
C CYS A 26 3.39 9.35 -0.25
N LEU A 27 2.97 8.84 -1.41
CA LEU A 27 3.78 8.91 -2.62
C LEU A 27 3.98 10.37 -3.05
N THR A 28 2.88 11.12 -3.14
CA THR A 28 2.92 12.52 -3.59
C THR A 28 3.67 13.39 -2.58
N SER A 29 3.42 13.23 -1.28
CA SER A 29 4.11 13.99 -0.22
C SER A 29 5.61 13.69 -0.20
N ASN A 30 6.00 12.42 -0.32
CA ASN A 30 7.41 12.02 -0.29
C ASN A 30 8.20 12.60 -1.47
N VAL A 31 7.61 12.63 -2.67
CA VAL A 31 8.24 13.27 -3.83
C VAL A 31 8.24 14.79 -3.68
N GLY A 32 7.11 15.38 -3.26
CA GLY A 32 6.98 16.83 -3.08
C GLY A 32 7.90 17.44 -2.02
N THR A 33 8.23 16.67 -0.97
CA THR A 33 9.16 17.08 0.10
C THR A 33 10.62 16.71 -0.19
N GLY A 34 10.88 15.96 -1.27
CA GLY A 34 12.22 15.47 -1.62
C GLY A 34 12.69 14.28 -0.77
N ALA A 35 11.82 13.66 0.03
CA ALA A 35 12.13 12.41 0.73
C ALA A 35 12.33 11.23 -0.23
N ALA A 36 11.70 11.29 -1.40
CA ALA A 36 12.01 10.47 -2.57
C ALA A 36 12.32 11.40 -3.76
N ALA A 37 13.27 11.03 -4.60
CA ALA A 37 13.65 11.86 -5.75
C ALA A 37 12.56 11.90 -6.82
N ASP A 38 11.92 10.76 -7.06
CA ASP A 38 10.82 10.58 -8.02
C ASP A 38 10.01 9.33 -7.65
N TYR A 39 8.92 9.07 -8.38
CA TYR A 39 8.11 7.87 -8.18
C TYR A 39 8.86 6.58 -8.54
N ALA A 40 9.71 6.59 -9.58
CA ALA A 40 10.40 5.38 -10.04
C ALA A 40 11.40 4.83 -9.00
N SER A 41 12.06 5.72 -8.26
CA SER A 41 13.02 5.43 -7.19
C SER A 41 12.38 5.33 -5.81
N HIS A 42 11.07 5.55 -5.69
CA HIS A 42 10.36 5.55 -4.42
C HIS A 42 10.42 4.15 -3.77
N PRO A 43 10.77 4.04 -2.46
CA PRO A 43 11.03 2.74 -1.82
C PRO A 43 9.78 1.88 -1.59
N PHE A 44 8.59 2.47 -1.73
CA PHE A 44 7.30 1.80 -1.54
C PHE A 44 7.21 0.45 -2.25
N ILE A 45 7.54 0.40 -3.54
CA ILE A 45 7.35 -0.82 -4.31
C ILE A 45 8.28 -1.95 -3.86
N VAL A 46 9.48 -1.60 -3.38
CA VAL A 46 10.44 -2.57 -2.83
C VAL A 46 9.85 -3.20 -1.57
N PHE A 47 9.37 -2.39 -0.63
CA PHE A 47 8.77 -2.90 0.60
C PHE A 47 7.48 -3.70 0.33
N PHE A 48 6.63 -3.22 -0.58
CA PHE A 48 5.39 -3.91 -0.96
C PHE A 48 5.67 -5.30 -1.55
N ARG A 49 6.59 -5.40 -2.52
CA ARG A 49 6.97 -6.67 -3.16
C ARG A 49 7.70 -7.62 -2.21
N ASN A 50 8.40 -7.09 -1.20
CA ASN A 50 9.00 -7.89 -0.13
C ASN A 50 8.06 -8.15 1.05
N ASN A 51 6.73 -8.08 0.86
CA ASN A 51 5.73 -8.48 1.85
C ASN A 51 5.72 -7.70 3.17
N PHE A 52 6.31 -6.50 3.22
CA PHE A 52 6.18 -5.62 4.38
C PHE A 52 4.71 -5.21 4.57
N ARG A 53 4.34 -4.80 5.78
CA ARG A 53 3.01 -4.22 6.05
C ARG A 53 3.03 -2.75 5.64
N VAL A 54 3.07 -2.51 4.33
CA VAL A 54 2.95 -1.16 3.76
C VAL A 54 1.51 -0.86 3.36
N PHE A 55 1.14 0.41 3.48
CA PHE A 55 -0.08 0.97 2.93
C PHE A 55 0.09 2.45 2.59
N LEU A 56 -0.85 2.99 1.81
CA LEU A 56 -0.81 4.36 1.31
C LEU A 56 -1.61 5.32 2.18
N CYS A 57 -1.15 6.57 2.26
CA CYS A 57 -1.85 7.70 2.86
C CYS A 57 -1.63 8.96 2.03
N ALA A 58 -2.57 9.90 2.09
CA ALA A 58 -2.48 11.18 1.39
C ALA A 58 -1.66 12.23 2.17
N ASP A 59 -1.27 11.94 3.42
CA ASP A 59 -0.62 12.89 4.34
C ASP A 59 -1.43 14.20 4.44
N ASN A 60 -1.03 15.23 3.67
CA ASN A 60 -1.70 16.51 3.58
C ASN A 60 -2.36 16.71 2.22
N ARG A 61 -3.68 16.51 2.16
CA ARG A 61 -4.48 16.67 0.92
C ARG A 61 -4.40 18.07 0.30
N LEU A 62 -4.38 19.12 1.14
CA LEU A 62 -4.41 20.51 0.67
C LEU A 62 -3.05 20.92 0.11
N MET A 63 -1.99 20.65 0.86
CA MET A 63 -0.63 21.08 0.48
C MET A 63 -0.06 20.25 -0.66
N SER A 64 -0.44 18.98 -0.75
CA SER A 64 0.03 18.06 -1.80
C SER A 64 -0.95 17.90 -2.95
N GLU A 65 -2.07 18.64 -2.95
CA GLU A 65 -3.13 18.56 -3.96
C GLU A 65 -3.51 17.11 -4.33
N THR A 66 -3.63 16.25 -3.31
CA THR A 66 -3.80 14.80 -3.49
C THR A 66 -4.94 14.25 -2.63
N ASN A 67 -5.36 13.03 -2.93
CA ASN A 67 -6.34 12.27 -2.16
C ASN A 67 -6.04 10.77 -2.29
N MET A 68 -6.76 9.94 -1.54
CA MET A 68 -6.50 8.49 -1.56
C MET A 68 -6.69 7.86 -2.94
N THR A 69 -7.65 8.33 -3.74
CA THR A 69 -7.86 7.85 -5.10
C THR A 69 -6.64 8.16 -5.96
N ARG A 70 -6.10 9.38 -5.87
CA ARG A 70 -4.91 9.79 -6.61
C ARG A 70 -3.65 9.02 -6.18
N GLU A 71 -3.45 8.79 -4.88
CA GLU A 71 -2.33 7.96 -4.39
C GLU A 71 -2.42 6.52 -4.92
N MET A 72 -3.62 5.93 -4.93
CA MET A 72 -3.82 4.59 -5.48
C MET A 72 -3.62 4.56 -7.00
N GLU A 73 -4.11 5.58 -7.73
CA GLU A 73 -3.93 5.74 -9.17
C GLU A 73 -2.44 5.80 -9.54
N ILE A 74 -1.66 6.65 -8.85
CA ILE A 74 -0.20 6.72 -9.01
C ILE A 74 0.43 5.35 -8.76
N ALA A 75 -0.03 4.61 -7.74
CA ALA A 75 0.53 3.30 -7.44
C ALA A 75 0.27 2.27 -8.56
N THR A 76 -0.93 2.28 -9.17
CA THR A 76 -1.24 1.52 -10.38
C THR A 76 -0.37 1.93 -11.56
N GLU A 77 -0.30 3.24 -11.87
CA GLU A 77 0.40 3.77 -13.05
C GLU A 77 1.93 3.58 -12.97
N GLN A 78 2.53 3.90 -11.82
CA GLN A 78 3.98 3.93 -11.67
C GLN A 78 4.59 2.56 -11.36
N TYR A 79 3.83 1.66 -10.71
CA TYR A 79 4.35 0.38 -10.25
C TYR A 79 3.67 -0.86 -10.86
N GLY A 80 2.65 -0.66 -11.70
CA GLY A 80 1.87 -1.73 -12.32
C GLY A 80 1.10 -2.56 -11.29
N LEU A 81 0.62 -1.93 -10.22
CA LEU A 81 -0.19 -2.63 -9.21
C LEU A 81 -1.55 -3.02 -9.78
N THR A 82 -2.04 -4.19 -9.39
CA THR A 82 -3.36 -4.71 -9.79
C THR A 82 -4.43 -4.34 -8.78
N ILE A 83 -5.70 -4.61 -9.10
CA ILE A 83 -6.80 -4.45 -8.14
C ILE A 83 -6.61 -5.30 -6.88
N ARG A 84 -5.97 -6.48 -7.00
CA ARG A 84 -5.61 -7.32 -5.84
C ARG A 84 -4.52 -6.72 -4.99
N ASP A 85 -3.56 -6.04 -5.60
CA ASP A 85 -2.52 -5.32 -4.86
C ASP A 85 -3.12 -4.16 -4.07
N LEU A 86 -4.06 -3.43 -4.68
CA LEU A 86 -4.83 -2.39 -3.99
C LEU A 86 -5.66 -2.97 -2.83
N GLU A 87 -6.31 -4.13 -3.02
CA GLU A 87 -6.98 -4.84 -1.91
C GLU A 87 -6.00 -5.16 -0.78
N LYS A 88 -4.81 -5.69 -1.09
CA LYS A 88 -3.77 -6.02 -0.11
C LYS A 88 -3.31 -4.78 0.66
N ILE A 89 -3.12 -3.66 -0.01
CA ILE A 89 -2.77 -2.36 0.58
C ILE A 89 -3.86 -1.90 1.56
N THR A 90 -5.12 -1.95 1.14
CA THR A 90 -6.27 -1.53 1.96
C THR A 90 -6.46 -2.45 3.18
N VAL A 91 -6.26 -3.76 3.01
CA VAL A 91 -6.26 -4.71 4.14
C VAL A 91 -5.09 -4.48 5.08
N ASN A 92 -3.90 -4.13 4.57
CA ASN A 92 -2.75 -3.76 5.41
C ASN A 92 -3.04 -2.53 6.26
N ALA A 93 -3.66 -1.49 5.69
CA ALA A 93 -4.11 -0.31 6.44
C ALA A 93 -5.07 -0.72 7.56
N MET A 94 -6.11 -1.52 7.24
CA MET A 94 -7.11 -1.90 8.24
C MET A 94 -6.54 -2.78 9.36
N LYS A 95 -5.58 -3.66 9.06
CA LYS A 95 -4.84 -4.43 10.07
C LYS A 95 -4.04 -3.52 11.02
N SER A 96 -3.61 -2.38 10.53
CA SER A 96 -2.76 -1.40 11.22
C SER A 96 -3.55 -0.35 12.02
N ALA A 97 -4.84 -0.19 11.73
CA ALA A 97 -5.67 0.82 12.40
C ALA A 97 -5.80 0.58 13.91
N PHE A 98 -6.06 1.66 14.64
CA PHE A 98 -6.22 1.66 16.10
C PHE A 98 -7.64 1.28 16.54
N LEU A 99 -8.18 0.20 15.96
CA LEU A 99 -9.43 -0.42 16.39
C LEU A 99 -9.17 -1.71 17.18
N HIS A 100 -10.18 -2.18 17.92
CA HIS A 100 -10.14 -3.51 18.51
C HIS A 100 -10.13 -4.59 17.43
N HIS A 101 -9.50 -5.73 17.74
CA HIS A 101 -9.24 -6.80 16.77
C HIS A 101 -10.51 -7.29 16.05
N THR A 102 -11.60 -7.51 16.78
CA THR A 102 -12.88 -7.96 16.23
C THR A 102 -13.45 -6.99 15.20
N GLU A 103 -13.37 -5.68 15.49
CA GLU A 103 -13.83 -4.64 14.56
C GLU A 103 -12.97 -4.60 13.30
N LYS A 104 -11.65 -4.77 13.42
CA LYS A 104 -10.78 -4.87 12.24
C LYS A 104 -11.18 -6.07 11.36
N ILE A 105 -11.43 -7.24 11.97
CA ILE A 105 -11.85 -8.44 11.22
C ILE A 105 -13.14 -8.17 10.48
N ARG A 106 -14.16 -7.65 11.17
CA ARG A 106 -15.46 -7.30 10.58
C ARG A 106 -15.29 -6.41 9.36
N ILE A 107 -14.55 -5.30 9.48
CA ILE A 107 -14.35 -4.36 8.36
C ILE A 107 -13.55 -5.01 7.23
N ILE A 108 -12.52 -5.81 7.54
CA ILE A 108 -11.71 -6.51 6.52
C ILE A 108 -12.57 -7.43 5.67
N PHE A 109 -13.42 -8.25 6.28
CA PHE A 109 -14.16 -9.27 5.55
C PHE A 109 -15.47 -8.74 4.96
N ASP A 110 -16.23 -7.97 5.73
CA ASP A 110 -17.60 -7.59 5.36
C ASP A 110 -17.64 -6.35 4.46
N VAL A 111 -16.62 -5.49 4.54
CA VAL A 111 -16.55 -4.23 3.79
C VAL A 111 -15.45 -4.28 2.73
N ILE A 112 -14.19 -4.45 3.15
CA ILE A 112 -13.04 -4.31 2.24
C ILE A 112 -13.02 -5.45 1.22
N LYS A 113 -12.90 -6.70 1.68
CA LYS A 113 -12.82 -7.86 0.78
C LYS A 113 -14.06 -8.01 -0.09
N ARG A 114 -15.23 -7.79 0.51
CA ARG A 114 -16.50 -7.81 -0.22
C ARG A 114 -16.52 -6.75 -1.32
N GLY A 115 -16.22 -5.49 -1.02
CA GLY A 115 -16.21 -4.40 -2.00
C GLY A 115 -15.24 -4.66 -3.16
N TYR A 116 -14.02 -5.14 -2.87
CA TYR A 116 -13.07 -5.51 -3.93
C TYR A 116 -13.54 -6.72 -4.75
N ALA A 117 -14.21 -7.70 -4.13
CA ALA A 117 -14.79 -8.83 -4.85
C ALA A 117 -15.94 -8.41 -5.77
N ASP A 118 -16.80 -7.50 -5.32
CA ASP A 118 -17.90 -6.94 -6.11
C ASP A 118 -17.36 -6.17 -7.32
N ILE A 119 -16.34 -5.32 -7.13
CA ILE A 119 -15.65 -4.61 -8.22
C ILE A 119 -15.04 -5.59 -9.23
N ARG A 120 -14.30 -6.61 -8.77
CA ARG A 120 -13.72 -7.60 -9.70
C ARG A 120 -14.78 -8.30 -10.52
N LYS A 121 -15.93 -8.63 -9.91
CA LYS A 121 -17.05 -9.27 -10.60
C LYS A 121 -17.71 -8.32 -11.61
N GLU A 122 -17.95 -7.07 -11.24
CA GLU A 122 -18.57 -6.05 -12.09
C GLU A 122 -17.75 -5.80 -13.36
N PHE A 123 -16.43 -5.70 -13.22
CA PHE A 123 -15.52 -5.38 -14.33
C PHE A 123 -14.84 -6.60 -14.97
N GLY A 124 -15.18 -7.83 -14.54
CA GLY A 124 -14.62 -9.06 -15.10
C GLY A 124 -13.10 -9.23 -14.89
N LEU A 125 -12.56 -8.67 -13.81
CA LEU A 125 -11.13 -8.68 -13.49
C LEU A 125 -10.73 -10.07 -12.93
N THR A 126 -9.69 -10.67 -13.51
CA THR A 126 -9.24 -12.05 -13.18
C THR A 126 -7.84 -12.12 -12.60
N ASP A 127 -7.06 -11.06 -12.81
CA ASP A 127 -5.79 -10.69 -12.20
C ASP A 127 -5.82 -10.80 -10.67
#